data_AF-A0A966XNI3-F1
#
_entry.id   AF-A0A966XNI3-F1
#
_cell.length_a   1.000
_cell.length_b   1.000
_cell.length_c   1.000
_cell.angle_alpha   90.00
_cell.angle_beta   90.00
_cell.angle_gamma   90.00
#
_symmetry.space_group_name_H-M   'P 1'
#
loop_
_entity.id
_entity.type
_entity.pdbx_description
1 polymer ?
#
loop_
_entity_poly.entity_id
_entity_poly.type
_entity_poly.pdbx_seq_one_letter_code
_entity_poly.pdbx_strand_id
1 'polypeptide(L)'
;KTNVEIVSNQDSQSYKVTANKSDSTNQKEIEVMVEGYDSPISVRQNSEGIFEVLHPEGNIKLFSYADGAVQELNSQEQFLVVEPASNQYFNFTTLVLAVVFASILLQLIIIIDDLRGLPSLVRLMVQAGASVLVIALSGDYLTNLGIEILGWNGELGWFGMLFTVFAVTGMMNAFNMIDGINGLCSGMVLSALCCLLLVGVNSSSSLGLLITIGSLLGFILYNLGLFGKKRAVFLGDNGSNFLGFFLAWTLIHYSSADLQIIRPVTALWLVAIPLWDTLILVFNRLRSGSGAFKAGRDHIHHILFDRTSLSGYAPLVVLLSASLALGLTGITLENFVSAEASLLLFVASGFGFAILRLKLAAS
;
A
#
# COMPACT_ATOMS: atom_id res chain seq x y z
N LYS A 1 8.18 20.82 46.08
CA LYS A 1 7.01 21.71 46.21
C LYS A 1 7.41 22.91 47.05
N THR A 2 7.76 23.99 46.38
CA THR A 2 8.02 25.29 47.04
C THR A 2 6.88 26.19 46.63
N ASN A 3 6.17 26.76 47.59
CA ASN A 3 5.17 27.79 47.31
C ASN A 3 5.91 29.12 47.24
N VAL A 4 5.83 29.79 46.11
CA VAL A 4 6.43 31.12 45.90
C VAL A 4 5.30 32.08 45.59
N GLU A 5 5.24 33.18 46.34
CA GLU A 5 4.30 34.27 46.12
C GLU A 5 5.04 35.39 45.39
N ILE A 6 4.59 35.71 44.18
CA ILE A 6 5.20 36.76 43.35
C ILE A 6 4.29 37.98 43.41
N VAL A 7 4.84 39.11 43.88
CA VAL A 7 4.13 40.40 43.95
C VAL A 7 4.65 41.29 42.82
N SER A 8 3.79 41.61 41.85
CA SER A 8 4.10 42.56 40.77
C SER A 8 3.88 44.00 41.25
N ASN A 9 4.77 44.92 40.86
CA ASN A 9 4.76 46.32 41.29
C ASN A 9 3.76 47.23 40.53
N GLN A 10 2.98 46.70 39.58
CA GLN A 10 2.01 47.50 38.81
C GLN A 10 0.56 47.06 38.93
N ASP A 11 0.27 45.88 39.49
CA ASP A 11 -1.05 45.48 39.97
C ASP A 11 -0.84 44.34 40.97
N SER A 12 -1.40 44.47 42.18
CA SER A 12 -1.19 43.53 43.28
C SER A 12 -2.03 42.26 43.08
N GLN A 13 -1.64 41.42 42.13
CA GLN A 13 -2.18 40.07 41.98
C GLN A 13 -1.23 39.07 42.63
N SER A 14 -1.73 38.30 43.60
CA SER A 14 -1.01 37.21 44.24
C SER A 14 -1.22 35.92 43.45
N TYR A 15 -0.12 35.33 42.97
CA TYR A 15 -0.16 34.05 42.26
C TYR A 15 0.43 32.97 43.15
N LYS A 16 -0.33 31.90 43.38
CA LYS A 16 0.15 30.73 44.12
C LYS A 16 0.83 29.75 43.19
N VAL A 17 2.15 29.85 43.08
CA VAL A 17 2.96 28.99 42.20
C VAL A 17 3.34 27.70 42.92
N THR A 18 2.97 26.55 42.35
CA THR A 18 3.47 25.24 42.79
C THR A 18 4.46 24.69 41.78
N ALA A 19 5.74 24.63 42.14
CA ALA A 19 6.80 24.05 41.32
C ALA A 19 7.00 22.55 41.59
N ASN A 20 6.83 21.72 40.56
CA ASN A 20 7.23 20.31 40.55
C ASN A 20 8.42 20.13 39.61
N LYS A 21 9.48 19.45 40.09
CA LYS A 21 10.67 19.15 39.32
C LYS A 21 10.59 17.69 38.86
N SER A 22 10.60 17.46 37.55
CA SER A 22 10.73 16.12 36.98
C SER A 22 12.16 15.89 36.50
N ASP A 23 12.83 14.85 37.01
CA ASP A 23 14.23 14.50 36.68
C ASP A 23 14.32 13.35 35.64
N SER A 24 13.25 13.09 34.86
CA SER A 24 13.15 11.90 33.99
C SER A 24 13.89 12.00 32.65
N THR A 25 14.48 13.15 32.32
CA THR A 25 15.25 13.39 31.10
C THR A 25 16.41 14.34 31.46
N ASN A 26 17.50 14.37 30.68
CA ASN A 26 18.66 15.25 30.90
C ASN A 26 18.36 16.78 30.88
N GLN A 27 17.09 17.17 30.99
CA GLN A 27 16.55 18.52 31.01
C GLN A 27 15.76 18.74 32.31
N LYS A 28 16.04 19.84 33.01
CA LYS A 28 15.29 20.24 34.20
C LYS A 28 14.01 20.95 33.76
N GLU A 29 12.87 20.33 33.97
CA GLU A 29 11.54 20.90 33.70
C GLU A 29 10.87 21.29 35.01
N ILE A 30 10.29 22.49 35.04
CA ILE A 30 9.50 23.01 36.15
C ILE A 30 8.10 23.32 35.65
N GLU A 31 7.11 22.63 36.20
CA GLU A 31 5.71 22.96 35.97
C GLU A 31 5.24 23.96 37.03
N VAL A 32 4.56 25.01 36.58
CA VAL A 32 4.02 26.09 37.40
C VAL A 32 2.51 26.13 37.21
N MET A 33 1.77 25.73 38.26
CA MET A 33 0.33 25.96 38.34
C MET A 33 0.07 27.42 38.72
N VAL A 34 -0.79 28.10 37.96
CA VAL A 34 -1.22 29.47 38.22
C VAL A 34 -2.73 29.47 38.47
N GLU A 35 -3.18 30.09 39.56
CA GLU A 35 -4.62 30.25 39.83
C GLU A 35 -5.27 31.08 38.71
N GLY A 36 -6.21 30.48 37.98
CA GLY A 36 -6.88 31.10 36.82
C GLY A 36 -6.67 30.38 35.48
N TYR A 37 -5.75 29.40 35.40
CA TYR A 37 -5.54 28.56 34.22
C TYR A 37 -5.77 27.07 34.55
N ASP A 38 -6.47 26.35 33.66
CA ASP A 38 -6.75 24.91 33.82
C ASP A 38 -5.54 24.02 33.50
N SER A 39 -4.49 24.58 32.87
CA SER A 39 -3.27 23.87 32.50
C SER A 39 -2.03 24.52 33.12
N PRO A 40 -0.99 23.74 33.51
CA PRO A 40 0.26 24.28 34.01
C PRO A 40 1.05 25.03 32.93
N ILE A 41 1.78 26.06 33.33
CA ILE A 41 2.87 26.64 32.54
C ILE A 41 4.09 25.73 32.69
N SER A 42 4.67 25.26 31.58
CA SER A 42 5.93 24.51 31.63
C SER A 42 7.11 25.44 31.36
N VAL A 43 8.12 25.37 32.23
CA VAL A 43 9.39 26.09 32.07
C VAL A 43 10.52 25.08 31.92
N ARG A 44 11.24 25.16 30.79
CA ARG A 44 12.38 24.30 30.47
C ARG A 44 13.62 25.16 30.29
N GLN A 45 14.75 24.72 30.86
CA GLN A 45 16.03 25.39 30.64
C GLN A 45 16.86 24.59 29.62
N ASN A 46 17.32 25.25 28.55
CA ASN A 46 18.22 24.64 27.57
C ASN A 46 19.69 24.64 28.05
N SER A 47 20.59 23.99 27.30
CA SER A 47 22.02 23.89 27.61
C SER A 47 22.80 25.21 27.55
N GLU A 48 22.21 26.26 26.98
CA GLU A 48 22.81 27.59 26.80
C GLU A 48 22.29 28.63 27.81
N GLY A 49 21.45 28.21 28.78
CA GLY A 49 20.94 29.09 29.83
C GLY A 49 19.70 29.90 29.45
N ILE A 50 19.05 29.56 28.33
CA ILE A 50 17.77 30.14 27.89
C ILE A 50 16.62 29.35 28.53
N PHE A 51 15.59 30.06 28.98
CA PHE A 51 14.37 29.51 29.55
C PHE A 51 13.23 29.56 28.52
N GLU A 52 12.71 28.40 28.17
CA GLU A 52 11.52 28.22 27.34
C GLU A 52 10.30 28.16 28.27
N VAL A 53 9.34 29.05 28.08
CA VAL A 53 8.10 29.12 28.86
C VAL A 53 6.92 28.82 27.94
N LEU A 54 6.29 27.66 28.13
CA LEU A 54 5.11 27.22 27.40
C LEU A 54 3.84 27.67 28.13
N HIS A 55 3.08 28.55 27.49
CA HIS A 55 1.80 29.03 28.01
C HIS A 55 0.69 27.98 27.77
N PRO A 56 -0.34 27.90 28.64
CA PRO A 56 -1.53 27.04 28.47
C PRO A 56 -2.23 27.15 27.12
N GLU A 57 -2.09 28.30 26.46
CA GLU A 57 -2.68 28.60 25.14
C GLU A 57 -1.82 28.10 23.96
N GLY A 58 -0.70 27.40 24.24
CA GLY A 58 0.20 26.83 23.22
C GLY A 58 1.30 27.78 22.73
N ASN A 59 1.37 29.00 23.26
CA ASN A 59 2.41 29.97 22.89
C ASN A 59 3.69 29.73 23.70
N ILE A 60 4.85 29.71 23.03
CA ILE A 60 6.16 29.61 23.67
C ILE A 60 6.81 30.99 23.71
N LYS A 61 7.31 31.38 24.89
CA LYS A 61 8.13 32.58 25.09
C LYS A 61 9.52 32.20 25.56
N LEU A 62 10.53 32.92 25.08
CA LEU A 62 11.93 32.70 25.41
C LEU A 62 12.44 33.81 26.32
N PHE A 63 13.14 33.42 27.37
CA PHE A 63 13.73 34.34 28.33
C PHE A 63 15.20 34.00 28.58
N SER A 64 16.03 35.03 28.71
CA SER A 64 17.40 34.89 29.22
C SER A 64 17.52 35.61 30.56
N TYR A 65 18.44 35.12 31.39
CA TYR A 65 18.80 35.79 32.64
C TYR A 65 20.20 36.38 32.48
N ALA A 66 20.27 37.70 32.38
CA ALA A 66 21.50 38.46 32.27
C ALA A 66 21.46 39.65 33.23
N ASP A 67 22.59 39.94 33.88
CA ASP A 67 22.75 41.09 34.78
C ASP A 67 21.69 41.24 35.88
N GLY A 68 21.22 40.12 36.43
CA GLY A 68 20.25 40.13 37.55
C GLY A 68 18.79 40.35 37.14
N ALA A 69 18.50 40.43 35.83
CA ALA A 69 17.16 40.63 35.30
C ALA A 69 16.79 39.55 34.27
N VAL A 70 15.50 39.23 34.19
CA VAL A 70 14.94 38.36 33.15
C VAL A 70 14.59 39.23 31.94
N GLN A 71 15.14 38.91 30.77
CA GLN A 71 14.87 39.60 29.51
C GLN A 71 14.10 38.68 28.55
N GLU A 72 12.99 39.16 28.00
CA GLU A 72 12.24 38.46 26.94
C GLU A 72 13.01 38.60 25.62
N LEU A 73 13.33 37.48 24.98
CA LEU A 73 14.00 37.45 23.69
C LEU A 73 12.92 37.62 22.60
N ASN A 74 13.06 38.66 21.76
CA ASN A 74 12.03 39.17 20.86
C ASN A 74 11.23 38.11 20.08
N SER A 75 9.92 38.34 20.04
CA SER A 75 8.83 37.48 19.58
C SER A 75 8.68 37.37 18.04
N GLN A 76 9.75 37.05 17.30
CA GLN A 76 9.64 36.84 15.84
C GLN A 76 10.36 35.62 15.26
N GLU A 77 10.97 34.78 16.07
CA GLU A 77 11.38 33.46 15.61
C GLU A 77 10.31 32.45 16.04
N GLN A 78 9.38 32.14 15.11
CA GLN A 78 8.67 30.86 15.17
C GLN A 78 9.74 29.78 15.03
N PHE A 79 10.34 29.38 16.14
CA PHE A 79 11.04 28.12 16.19
C PHE A 79 9.99 27.06 15.91
N LEU A 80 10.15 26.36 14.78
CA LEU A 80 9.47 25.10 14.54
C LEU A 80 9.72 24.26 15.79
N VAL A 81 8.68 24.10 16.63
CA VAL A 81 8.62 22.98 17.55
C VAL A 81 8.59 21.78 16.63
N VAL A 82 9.77 21.28 16.30
CA VAL A 82 9.93 19.91 15.86
C VAL A 82 9.60 19.13 17.11
N GLU A 83 8.29 18.92 17.35
CA GLU A 83 7.90 17.74 18.07
C GLU A 83 8.69 16.61 17.42
N PRO A 84 9.38 15.75 18.19
CA PRO A 84 9.93 14.55 17.59
C PRO A 84 8.73 13.90 16.94
N ALA A 85 8.64 14.00 15.60
CA ALA A 85 7.60 13.37 14.82
C ALA A 85 7.58 11.97 15.39
N SER A 86 6.47 11.59 16.04
CA SER A 86 6.39 10.30 16.70
C SER A 86 6.83 9.32 15.64
N ASN A 87 8.05 8.80 15.77
CA ASN A 87 8.78 8.14 14.70
C ASN A 87 8.22 6.72 14.55
N GLN A 88 6.89 6.61 14.46
CA GLN A 88 6.22 5.47 13.91
C GLN A 88 6.41 5.55 12.39
N TYR A 89 7.66 5.32 11.96
CA TYR A 89 7.97 5.02 10.56
C TYR A 89 7.19 3.79 10.06
N PHE A 90 6.68 2.97 11.00
CA PHE A 90 5.82 1.82 10.74
C PHE A 90 4.54 1.89 11.56
N ASN A 91 3.44 2.30 10.92
CA ASN A 91 2.10 2.09 11.43
C ASN A 91 1.57 0.78 10.85
N PHE A 92 1.59 -0.28 11.66
CA PHE A 92 0.97 -1.55 11.31
C PHE A 92 -0.55 -1.40 11.47
N THR A 93 -1.24 -1.16 10.35
CA THR A 93 -2.70 -1.14 10.34
C THR A 93 -3.26 -2.55 10.55
N THR A 94 -4.50 -2.64 11.03
CA THR A 94 -5.21 -3.91 11.17
C THR A 94 -5.25 -4.66 9.83
N LEU A 95 -5.40 -3.94 8.72
CA LEU A 95 -5.34 -4.51 7.37
C LEU A 95 -3.99 -5.17 7.08
N VAL A 96 -2.87 -4.48 7.33
CA VAL A 96 -1.54 -5.04 7.09
C VAL A 96 -1.33 -6.30 7.92
N LEU A 97 -1.70 -6.28 9.20
CA LEU A 97 -1.59 -7.45 10.08
C LEU A 97 -2.47 -8.61 9.60
N ALA A 98 -3.71 -8.32 9.17
CA ALA A 98 -4.64 -9.32 8.64
C ALA A 98 -4.09 -9.95 7.34
N VAL A 99 -3.56 -9.15 6.42
CA VAL A 99 -2.95 -9.63 5.16
C VAL A 99 -1.72 -10.49 5.46
N VAL A 100 -0.85 -10.08 6.38
CA VAL A 100 0.32 -10.87 6.79
C VAL A 100 -0.13 -12.21 7.40
N PHE A 101 -1.07 -12.19 8.34
CA PHE A 101 -1.56 -13.41 8.97
C PHE A 101 -2.23 -14.36 7.97
N ALA A 102 -3.16 -13.85 7.15
CA ALA A 102 -3.84 -14.64 6.14
C ALA A 102 -2.89 -15.18 5.07
N SER A 103 -1.87 -14.40 4.68
CA SER A 103 -0.87 -14.84 3.70
C SER A 103 0.03 -15.96 4.23
N ILE A 104 0.39 -15.96 5.53
CA ILE A 104 1.13 -17.07 6.15
C ILE A 104 0.27 -18.33 6.12
N LEU A 105 -1.00 -18.26 6.54
CA LEU A 105 -1.90 -19.42 6.51
C LEU A 105 -2.12 -19.95 5.10
N LEU A 106 -2.34 -19.05 4.14
CA LEU A 106 -2.49 -19.38 2.73
C LEU A 106 -1.25 -20.13 2.22
N GLN A 107 -0.05 -19.61 2.48
CA GLN A 107 1.20 -20.25 2.06
C GLN A 107 1.39 -21.63 2.69
N LEU A 108 1.04 -21.81 3.97
CA LEU A 108 1.11 -23.12 4.62
C LEU A 108 0.19 -24.14 3.93
N ILE A 109 -1.03 -23.74 3.56
CA ILE A 109 -1.97 -24.63 2.87
C ILE A 109 -1.49 -24.94 1.45
N ILE A 110 -0.94 -23.95 0.73
CA ILE A 110 -0.41 -24.18 -0.62
C ILE A 110 0.85 -25.05 -0.59
N ILE A 111 1.69 -24.97 0.45
CA ILE A 111 2.79 -25.94 0.62
C ILE A 111 2.24 -27.36 0.76
N ILE A 112 1.15 -27.55 1.50
CA ILE A 112 0.50 -28.86 1.62
C ILE A 112 -0.07 -29.31 0.26
N ASP A 113 -0.60 -28.38 -0.52
CA ASP A 113 -1.08 -28.61 -1.88
C ASP A 113 0.03 -29.05 -2.82
N ASP A 114 1.19 -28.39 -2.82
CA ASP A 114 2.35 -28.78 -3.62
C ASP A 114 2.83 -30.20 -3.28
N LEU A 115 2.63 -30.64 -2.03
CA LEU A 115 2.98 -31.99 -1.58
C LEU A 115 1.92 -33.07 -1.89
N ARG A 116 0.64 -32.70 -1.96
CA ARG A 116 -0.49 -33.66 -2.02
C ARG A 116 -1.34 -33.58 -3.29
N GLY A 117 -1.23 -32.49 -4.05
CA GLY A 117 -2.04 -32.22 -5.24
C GLY A 117 -3.52 -32.05 -4.94
N LEU A 118 -3.93 -30.88 -4.41
CA LEU A 118 -5.34 -30.58 -4.15
C LEU A 118 -6.11 -30.34 -5.46
N PRO A 119 -7.40 -30.71 -5.50
CA PRO A 119 -8.27 -30.38 -6.63
C PRO A 119 -8.50 -28.87 -6.73
N SER A 120 -8.71 -28.38 -7.94
CA SER A 120 -8.85 -26.95 -8.25
C SER A 120 -9.96 -26.25 -7.44
N LEU A 121 -11.07 -26.93 -7.15
CA LEU A 121 -12.14 -26.38 -6.32
C LEU A 121 -11.68 -26.14 -4.88
N VAL A 122 -10.87 -27.03 -4.30
CA VAL A 122 -10.34 -26.85 -2.93
C VAL A 122 -9.34 -25.70 -2.91
N ARG A 123 -8.49 -25.56 -3.94
CA ARG A 123 -7.59 -24.40 -4.08
C ARG A 123 -8.40 -23.10 -4.07
N LEU A 124 -9.45 -23.02 -4.88
CA LEU A 124 -10.32 -21.84 -4.93
C LEU A 124 -10.99 -21.52 -3.58
N MET A 125 -11.46 -22.55 -2.85
CA MET A 125 -12.06 -22.38 -1.52
C MET A 125 -11.04 -21.88 -0.49
N VAL A 126 -9.79 -22.34 -0.56
CA VAL A 126 -8.70 -21.86 0.32
C VAL A 126 -8.38 -20.39 0.03
N GLN A 127 -8.26 -20.01 -1.25
CA GLN A 127 -8.05 -18.62 -1.66
C GLN A 127 -9.21 -17.72 -1.19
N ALA A 128 -10.46 -18.18 -1.38
CA ALA A 128 -11.65 -17.46 -0.93
C ALA A 128 -11.67 -17.30 0.59
N GLY A 129 -11.36 -18.38 1.32
CA GLY A 129 -11.26 -18.37 2.79
C GLY A 129 -10.20 -17.40 3.30
N ALA A 130 -9.04 -17.32 2.65
CA ALA A 130 -8.01 -16.35 2.99
C ALA A 130 -8.47 -14.90 2.78
N SER A 131 -9.22 -14.62 1.70
CA SER A 131 -9.82 -13.31 1.48
C SER A 131 -10.89 -12.97 2.52
N VAL A 132 -11.80 -13.91 2.81
CA VAL A 132 -12.81 -13.73 3.88
C VAL A 132 -12.16 -13.48 5.23
N LEU A 133 -11.06 -14.16 5.53
CA LEU A 133 -10.33 -13.97 6.78
C LEU A 133 -9.80 -12.53 6.92
N VAL A 134 -9.25 -11.94 5.85
CA VAL A 134 -8.80 -10.54 5.89
C VAL A 134 -10.00 -9.61 6.13
N ILE A 135 -11.10 -9.78 5.39
CA ILE A 135 -12.32 -8.99 5.58
C ILE A 135 -12.82 -9.10 7.02
N ALA A 136 -12.83 -10.30 7.61
CA ALA A 136 -13.31 -10.52 8.97
C ALA A 136 -12.41 -9.88 10.04
N LEU A 137 -11.09 -9.83 9.82
CA LEU A 137 -10.13 -9.30 10.79
C LEU A 137 -9.97 -7.78 10.67
N SER A 138 -10.01 -7.22 9.46
CA SER A 138 -9.76 -5.79 9.24
C SER A 138 -11.02 -4.98 9.01
N GLY A 139 -12.10 -5.60 8.52
CA GLY A 139 -13.32 -4.92 8.10
C GLY A 139 -13.22 -4.30 6.71
N ASP A 140 -12.07 -4.40 6.03
CA ASP A 140 -11.84 -3.77 4.73
C ASP A 140 -12.35 -4.63 3.59
N TYR A 141 -13.08 -4.00 2.67
CA TYR A 141 -13.52 -4.57 1.40
C TYR A 141 -13.82 -3.44 0.41
N LEU A 142 -13.99 -3.77 -0.86
CA LEU A 142 -14.42 -2.82 -1.89
C LEU A 142 -15.86 -2.38 -1.64
N THR A 143 -16.05 -1.16 -1.15
CA THR A 143 -17.37 -0.57 -0.88
C THR A 143 -17.94 0.16 -2.11
N ASN A 144 -17.08 0.68 -2.99
CA ASN A 144 -17.46 1.42 -4.17
C ASN A 144 -16.48 1.11 -5.33
N LEU A 145 -17.00 1.04 -6.57
CA LEU A 145 -16.21 0.85 -7.79
C LEU A 145 -15.61 2.14 -8.36
N GLY A 146 -15.94 3.30 -7.78
CA GLY A 146 -15.49 4.62 -8.18
C GLY A 146 -16.01 5.06 -9.54
N ILE A 147 -17.18 4.55 -9.97
CA ILE A 147 -17.82 4.86 -11.26
C ILE A 147 -19.26 5.30 -11.03
N GLU A 148 -19.74 6.23 -11.85
CA GLU A 148 -21.14 6.65 -11.87
C GLU A 148 -21.77 6.30 -13.22
N ILE A 149 -22.72 5.37 -13.24
CA ILE A 149 -23.39 4.91 -14.47
C ILE A 149 -24.89 5.10 -14.32
N LEU A 150 -25.48 5.94 -15.18
CA LEU A 150 -26.94 6.14 -15.25
C LEU A 150 -27.58 6.49 -13.88
N GLY A 151 -26.86 7.27 -13.05
CA GLY A 151 -27.29 7.68 -11.71
C GLY A 151 -27.03 6.66 -10.59
N TRP A 152 -26.35 5.54 -10.88
CA TRP A 152 -25.81 4.65 -9.86
C TRP A 152 -24.35 4.99 -9.57
N ASN A 153 -24.05 5.36 -8.32
CA ASN A 153 -22.74 5.86 -7.87
C ASN A 153 -21.69 4.76 -7.60
N GLY A 154 -21.89 3.56 -8.14
CA GLY A 154 -20.91 2.48 -7.99
C GLY A 154 -20.84 1.82 -6.61
N GLU A 155 -21.76 2.16 -5.69
CA GLU A 155 -21.82 1.60 -4.34
C GLU A 155 -22.26 0.13 -4.36
N LEU A 156 -21.48 -0.72 -3.68
CA LEU A 156 -21.69 -2.17 -3.63
C LEU A 156 -22.43 -2.63 -2.37
N GLY A 157 -22.39 -1.85 -1.28
CA GLY A 157 -22.95 -2.25 0.00
C GLY A 157 -22.44 -3.63 0.46
N TRP A 158 -23.33 -4.49 0.97
CA TRP A 158 -22.97 -5.84 1.43
C TRP A 158 -22.45 -6.75 0.31
N PHE A 159 -22.82 -6.50 -0.95
CA PHE A 159 -22.31 -7.24 -2.10
C PHE A 159 -20.82 -6.97 -2.33
N GLY A 160 -20.29 -5.87 -1.79
CA GLY A 160 -18.88 -5.51 -1.85
C GLY A 160 -17.96 -6.57 -1.24
N MET A 161 -18.38 -7.26 -0.19
CA MET A 161 -17.62 -8.37 0.40
C MET A 161 -17.48 -9.53 -0.58
N LEU A 162 -18.58 -9.95 -1.21
CA LEU A 162 -18.57 -11.04 -2.18
C LEU A 162 -17.75 -10.67 -3.42
N PHE A 163 -17.91 -9.44 -3.89
CA PHE A 163 -17.12 -8.90 -5.01
C PHE A 163 -15.63 -8.87 -4.68
N THR A 164 -15.25 -8.47 -3.47
CA THR A 164 -13.85 -8.45 -3.02
C THR A 164 -13.26 -9.86 -2.98
N VAL A 165 -13.98 -10.84 -2.44
CA VAL A 165 -13.54 -12.24 -2.45
C VAL A 165 -13.34 -12.73 -3.88
N PHE A 166 -14.28 -12.45 -4.78
CA PHE A 166 -14.16 -12.79 -6.19
C PHE A 166 -12.95 -12.10 -6.85
N ALA A 167 -12.74 -10.80 -6.60
CA ALA A 167 -11.63 -10.05 -7.17
C ALA A 167 -10.27 -10.58 -6.68
N VAL A 168 -10.12 -10.78 -5.37
CA VAL A 168 -8.87 -11.30 -4.78
C VAL A 168 -8.57 -12.71 -5.29
N THR A 169 -9.56 -13.61 -5.27
CA THR A 169 -9.37 -14.99 -5.78
C THR A 169 -9.09 -15.02 -7.29
N GLY A 170 -9.77 -14.17 -8.07
CA GLY A 170 -9.51 -14.00 -9.50
C GLY A 170 -8.10 -13.51 -9.77
N MET A 171 -7.61 -12.54 -8.99
CA MET A 171 -6.24 -12.02 -9.07
C MET A 171 -5.19 -13.08 -8.73
N MET A 172 -5.39 -13.85 -7.66
CA MET A 172 -4.49 -14.95 -7.31
C MET A 172 -4.38 -15.97 -8.45
N ASN A 173 -5.51 -16.38 -9.02
CA ASN A 173 -5.51 -17.31 -10.15
C ASN A 173 -4.90 -16.70 -11.41
N ALA A 174 -5.12 -15.42 -11.68
CA ALA A 174 -4.54 -14.74 -12.83
C ALA A 174 -3.00 -14.68 -12.75
N PHE A 175 -2.46 -14.37 -11.57
CA PHE A 175 -1.02 -14.36 -11.35
C PHE A 175 -0.40 -15.76 -11.33
N ASN A 176 -1.09 -16.75 -10.76
CA ASN A 176 -0.66 -18.15 -10.85
C ASN A 176 -0.61 -18.63 -12.31
N MET A 177 -1.64 -18.31 -13.09
CA MET A 177 -1.74 -18.72 -14.50
C MET A 177 -0.70 -18.05 -15.41
N ILE A 178 -0.32 -16.79 -15.16
CA ILE A 178 0.70 -16.10 -15.96
C ILE A 178 2.14 -16.48 -15.60
N ASP A 179 2.37 -17.11 -14.43
CA ASP A 179 3.69 -17.52 -13.93
C ASP A 179 4.28 -18.73 -14.69
N GLY A 180 4.49 -18.57 -16.01
CA GLY A 180 5.11 -19.58 -16.86
C GLY A 180 6.53 -19.23 -17.31
N ILE A 181 7.02 -18.03 -17.00
CA ILE A 181 8.39 -17.58 -17.28
C ILE A 181 8.99 -16.98 -16.02
N ASN A 182 10.19 -17.42 -15.65
CA ASN A 182 10.97 -16.81 -14.58
C ASN A 182 11.06 -15.28 -14.74
N GLY A 183 10.67 -14.56 -13.69
CA GLY A 183 10.68 -13.10 -13.58
C GLY A 183 9.40 -12.42 -14.06
N LEU A 184 8.48 -13.14 -14.71
CA LEU A 184 7.29 -12.52 -15.32
C LEU A 184 6.26 -12.11 -14.25
N CYS A 185 5.80 -13.06 -13.43
CA CYS A 185 4.83 -12.80 -12.38
C CYS A 185 5.33 -11.73 -11.40
N SER A 186 6.51 -11.93 -10.82
CA SER A 186 7.13 -10.98 -9.91
C SER A 186 7.44 -9.63 -10.57
N GLY A 187 7.84 -9.62 -11.85
CA GLY A 187 8.10 -8.38 -12.58
C GLY A 187 6.83 -7.56 -12.85
N MET A 188 5.69 -8.22 -13.11
CA MET A 188 4.40 -7.54 -13.25
C MET A 188 3.95 -6.95 -11.91
N VAL A 189 4.12 -7.67 -10.80
CA VAL A 189 3.86 -7.11 -9.46
C VAL A 189 4.78 -5.92 -9.19
N LEU A 190 6.08 -6.04 -9.49
CA LEU A 190 7.03 -4.94 -9.35
C LEU A 190 6.59 -3.71 -10.16
N SER A 191 6.17 -3.90 -11.41
CA SER A 191 5.65 -2.84 -12.27
C SER A 191 4.47 -2.12 -11.63
N ALA A 192 3.50 -2.87 -11.10
CA ALA A 192 2.32 -2.30 -10.43
C ALA A 192 2.72 -1.51 -9.17
N LEU A 193 3.63 -2.04 -8.35
CA LEU A 193 4.11 -1.38 -7.14
C LEU A 193 4.91 -0.10 -7.46
N CYS A 194 5.74 -0.10 -8.51
CA CYS A 194 6.44 1.10 -8.97
C CYS A 194 5.47 2.19 -9.43
N CYS A 195 4.42 1.81 -10.17
CA CYS A 195 3.36 2.72 -10.56
C CYS A 195 2.61 3.29 -9.34
N LEU A 196 2.25 2.46 -8.35
CA LEU A 196 1.66 2.94 -7.10
C LEU A 196 2.57 3.89 -6.34
N LEU A 197 3.88 3.59 -6.30
CA LEU A 197 4.86 4.45 -5.65
C LEU A 197 4.87 5.84 -6.29
N LEU A 198 4.79 5.95 -7.62
CA LEU A 198 4.77 7.23 -8.33
C LEU A 198 3.58 8.12 -7.93
N VAL A 199 2.41 7.54 -7.68
CA VAL A 199 1.21 8.29 -7.27
C VAL A 199 1.20 8.54 -5.76
N GLY A 200 1.72 7.60 -4.98
CA GLY A 200 1.69 7.61 -3.52
C GLY A 200 2.92 8.22 -2.83
N VAL A 201 3.86 8.85 -3.54
CA VAL A 201 5.15 9.35 -2.98
C VAL A 201 4.95 10.21 -1.73
N ASN A 202 3.89 11.03 -1.69
CA ASN A 202 3.63 11.96 -0.59
C ASN A 202 2.80 11.36 0.55
N SER A 203 2.42 10.08 0.46
CA SER A 203 1.66 9.39 1.50
C SER A 203 2.59 8.72 2.51
N SER A 204 2.14 8.62 3.77
CA SER A 204 2.81 7.85 4.82
C SER A 204 2.95 6.35 4.48
N SER A 205 2.18 5.85 3.51
CA SER A 205 2.23 4.48 2.99
C SER A 205 3.41 4.19 2.04
N SER A 206 4.16 5.22 1.61
CA SER A 206 5.26 5.10 0.64
C SER A 206 6.43 4.22 1.11
N LEU A 207 6.75 4.21 2.42
CA LEU A 207 7.84 3.40 2.98
C LEU A 207 7.56 1.89 2.87
N GLY A 208 6.32 1.45 3.09
CA GLY A 208 5.92 0.05 2.98
C GLY A 208 6.07 -0.48 1.54
N LEU A 209 5.71 0.34 0.55
CA LEU A 209 5.94 0.01 -0.86
C LEU A 209 7.42 -0.11 -1.18
N LEU A 210 8.27 0.80 -0.70
CA LEU A 210 9.71 0.80 -0.99
C LEU A 210 10.39 -0.47 -0.46
N ILE A 211 10.04 -0.91 0.75
CA ILE A 211 10.56 -2.16 1.34
C ILE A 211 10.13 -3.36 0.51
N THR A 212 8.85 -3.41 0.13
CA THR A 212 8.31 -4.50 -0.68
C THR A 212 8.97 -4.56 -2.06
N ILE A 213 9.14 -3.41 -2.71
CA ILE A 213 9.86 -3.26 -3.98
C ILE A 213 11.31 -3.76 -3.83
N GLY A 214 12.01 -3.37 -2.76
CA GLY A 214 13.37 -3.83 -2.47
C GLY A 214 13.46 -5.34 -2.29
N SER A 215 12.54 -5.95 -1.53
CA SER A 215 12.49 -7.40 -1.36
C SER A 215 12.19 -8.14 -2.66
N LEU A 216 11.28 -7.59 -3.47
CA LEU A 216 10.86 -8.20 -4.74
C LEU A 216 11.96 -8.10 -5.80
N LEU A 217 12.68 -6.98 -5.84
CA LEU A 217 13.89 -6.84 -6.65
C LEU A 217 14.93 -7.89 -6.28
N GLY A 218 15.22 -8.06 -4.99
CA GLY A 218 16.11 -9.10 -4.50
C GLY A 218 15.70 -10.49 -5.00
N PHE A 219 14.42 -10.85 -4.85
CA PHE A 219 13.87 -12.11 -5.35
C PHE A 219 14.01 -12.27 -6.87
N ILE A 220 13.66 -11.23 -7.66
CA ILE A 220 13.71 -11.26 -9.13
C ILE A 220 15.12 -11.59 -9.63
N LEU A 221 16.16 -11.06 -8.98
CA LEU A 221 17.55 -11.36 -9.37
C LEU A 221 17.88 -12.86 -9.25
N TYR A 222 17.39 -13.52 -8.19
CA TYR A 222 17.51 -14.97 -8.03
C TYR A 222 16.59 -15.73 -8.98
N ASN A 223 15.36 -15.26 -9.19
CA ASN A 223 14.40 -15.94 -10.06
C ASN A 223 14.84 -15.95 -11.53
N LEU A 224 15.46 -14.86 -11.99
CA LEU A 224 16.12 -14.79 -13.31
C LEU A 224 17.44 -15.57 -13.38
N GLY A 225 17.96 -16.06 -12.26
CA GLY A 225 19.22 -16.80 -12.22
C GLY A 225 20.45 -15.94 -12.55
N LEU A 226 20.39 -14.62 -12.30
CA LEU A 226 21.48 -13.68 -12.58
C LEU A 226 22.76 -14.00 -11.80
N PHE A 227 22.63 -14.61 -10.62
CA PHE A 227 23.75 -15.11 -9.81
C PHE A 227 24.15 -16.56 -10.13
N GLY A 228 23.70 -17.09 -11.26
CA GLY A 228 23.96 -18.44 -11.74
C GLY A 228 22.82 -19.42 -11.47
N LYS A 229 22.60 -20.35 -12.40
CA LYS A 229 21.45 -21.30 -12.38
C LYS A 229 21.36 -22.17 -11.12
N LYS A 230 22.49 -22.47 -10.47
CA LYS A 230 22.52 -23.26 -9.22
C LYS A 230 21.89 -22.52 -8.03
N ARG A 231 21.81 -21.19 -8.11
CA ARG A 231 21.21 -20.32 -7.08
C ARG A 231 19.84 -19.81 -7.51
N ALA A 232 19.32 -20.27 -8.66
CA ALA A 232 18.04 -19.82 -9.14
C ALA A 232 16.92 -20.36 -8.23
N VAL A 233 16.01 -19.48 -7.85
CA VAL A 233 14.86 -19.81 -7.01
C VAL A 233 13.61 -19.67 -7.87
N PHE A 234 12.82 -20.73 -7.97
CA PHE A 234 11.55 -20.69 -8.67
C PHE A 234 10.47 -20.07 -7.78
N LEU A 235 9.56 -19.30 -8.37
CA LEU A 235 8.44 -18.69 -7.65
C LEU A 235 7.42 -19.75 -7.22
N GLY A 236 7.06 -20.63 -8.16
CA GLY A 236 6.14 -21.75 -7.94
C GLY A 236 4.70 -21.31 -7.68
N ASP A 237 3.83 -22.30 -7.49
CA ASP A 237 2.41 -22.07 -7.18
C ASP A 237 2.25 -21.26 -5.88
N ASN A 238 3.07 -21.55 -4.87
CA ASN A 238 3.07 -20.84 -3.60
C ASN A 238 3.32 -19.33 -3.75
N GLY A 239 4.42 -18.97 -4.42
CA GLY A 239 4.84 -17.59 -4.56
C GLY A 239 3.91 -16.78 -5.47
N SER A 240 3.43 -17.36 -6.57
CA SER A 240 2.53 -16.67 -7.50
C SER A 240 1.16 -16.38 -6.88
N ASN A 241 0.59 -17.32 -6.11
CA ASN A 241 -0.62 -17.09 -5.34
C ASN A 241 -0.44 -16.01 -4.26
N PHE A 242 0.68 -16.06 -3.53
CA PHE A 242 1.01 -15.03 -2.54
C PHE A 242 1.12 -13.64 -3.17
N LEU A 243 1.86 -13.51 -4.26
CA LEU A 243 2.04 -12.22 -4.94
C LEU A 243 0.72 -11.68 -5.51
N GLY A 244 -0.13 -12.54 -6.08
CA GLY A 244 -1.47 -12.14 -6.53
C GLY A 244 -2.37 -11.68 -5.37
N PHE A 245 -2.34 -12.39 -4.24
CA PHE A 245 -3.09 -12.03 -3.03
C PHE A 245 -2.62 -10.70 -2.44
N PHE A 246 -1.29 -10.57 -2.27
CA PHE A 246 -0.65 -9.38 -1.74
C PHE A 246 -0.95 -8.15 -2.60
N LEU A 247 -0.79 -8.26 -3.92
CA LEU A 247 -1.04 -7.15 -4.83
C LEU A 247 -2.52 -6.78 -4.84
N ALA A 248 -3.44 -7.76 -4.84
CA ALA A 248 -4.88 -7.48 -4.80
C ALA A 248 -5.26 -6.65 -3.55
N TRP A 249 -4.80 -7.06 -2.37
CA TRP A 249 -5.06 -6.30 -1.14
C TRP A 249 -4.35 -4.94 -1.10
N THR A 250 -3.15 -4.83 -1.68
CA THR A 250 -2.47 -3.54 -1.83
C THR A 250 -3.30 -2.60 -2.71
N LEU A 251 -3.83 -3.09 -3.83
CA LEU A 251 -4.68 -2.29 -4.72
C LEU A 251 -6.01 -1.90 -4.08
N ILE A 252 -6.65 -2.81 -3.33
CA ILE A 252 -7.87 -2.51 -2.56
C ILE A 252 -7.59 -1.42 -1.52
N HIS A 253 -6.48 -1.53 -0.79
CA HIS A 253 -6.09 -0.53 0.20
C HIS A 253 -5.89 0.84 -0.44
N TYR A 254 -5.14 0.92 -1.53
CA TYR A 254 -4.83 2.18 -2.23
C TYR A 254 -6.04 2.79 -2.94
N SER A 255 -7.06 1.99 -3.26
CA SER A 255 -8.33 2.43 -3.83
C SER A 255 -9.48 2.54 -2.83
N SER A 256 -9.19 2.34 -1.54
CA SER A 256 -10.18 2.48 -0.47
C SER A 256 -10.65 3.92 -0.32
N ALA A 257 -11.84 4.08 0.26
CA ALA A 257 -12.43 5.39 0.55
C ALA A 257 -11.61 6.22 1.54
N ASP A 258 -10.75 5.59 2.36
CA ASP A 258 -9.92 6.28 3.35
C ASP A 258 -8.64 6.85 2.75
N LEU A 259 -7.98 6.10 1.85
CA LEU A 259 -6.73 6.54 1.22
C LEU A 259 -6.95 7.33 -0.07
N GLN A 260 -7.86 6.87 -0.93
CA GLN A 260 -8.19 7.48 -2.23
C GLN A 260 -6.96 7.84 -3.09
N ILE A 261 -5.89 7.05 -3.02
CA ILE A 261 -4.65 7.31 -3.78
C ILE A 261 -4.86 7.03 -5.27
N ILE A 262 -5.63 5.98 -5.59
CA ILE A 262 -6.05 5.66 -6.95
C ILE A 262 -7.53 5.27 -7.00
N ARG A 263 -8.21 5.50 -8.11
CA ARG A 263 -9.54 4.93 -8.35
C ARG A 263 -9.46 3.41 -8.58
N PRO A 264 -10.53 2.64 -8.25
CA PRO A 264 -10.57 1.20 -8.53
C PRO A 264 -10.34 0.84 -10.00
N VAL A 265 -10.78 1.68 -10.94
CA VAL A 265 -10.49 1.49 -12.38
C VAL A 265 -8.99 1.57 -12.69
N THR A 266 -8.25 2.43 -12.00
CA THR A 266 -6.79 2.58 -12.17
C THR A 266 -6.06 1.34 -11.66
N ALA A 267 -6.58 0.68 -10.63
CA ALA A 267 -6.08 -0.63 -10.20
C ALA A 267 -6.16 -1.69 -11.31
N LEU A 268 -7.20 -1.67 -12.16
CA LEU A 268 -7.32 -2.60 -13.30
C LEU A 268 -6.21 -2.41 -14.33
N TRP A 269 -5.82 -1.16 -14.62
CA TRP A 269 -4.72 -0.86 -15.55
C TRP A 269 -3.37 -1.39 -15.05
N LEU A 270 -3.12 -1.34 -13.75
CA LEU A 270 -1.88 -1.83 -13.12
C LEU A 270 -1.69 -3.35 -13.28
N VAL A 271 -2.79 -4.08 -13.51
CA VAL A 271 -2.80 -5.56 -13.61
C VAL A 271 -3.47 -6.03 -14.90
N ALA A 272 -3.49 -5.17 -15.91
CA ALA A 272 -4.25 -5.36 -17.15
C ALA A 272 -3.87 -6.65 -17.88
N ILE A 273 -2.57 -6.95 -18.02
CA ILE A 273 -2.10 -8.13 -18.76
C ILE A 273 -2.56 -9.45 -18.10
N PRO A 274 -2.24 -9.74 -16.82
CA PRO A 274 -2.70 -10.98 -16.19
C PRO A 274 -4.22 -11.08 -16.15
N LEU A 275 -4.91 -9.95 -15.94
CA LEU A 275 -6.37 -9.91 -15.93
C LEU A 275 -6.97 -10.25 -17.30
N TRP A 276 -6.56 -9.57 -18.38
CA TRP A 276 -7.07 -9.83 -19.72
C TRP A 276 -6.73 -11.23 -20.22
N ASP A 277 -5.48 -11.70 -20.04
CA ASP A 277 -5.08 -13.04 -20.46
C ASP A 277 -5.97 -14.11 -19.80
N THR A 278 -6.18 -14.00 -18.49
CA THR A 278 -7.01 -14.93 -17.72
C THR A 278 -8.48 -14.87 -18.13
N LEU A 279 -9.06 -13.67 -18.28
CA LEU A 279 -10.46 -13.51 -18.71
C LEU A 279 -10.70 -14.12 -20.10
N ILE A 280 -9.81 -13.87 -21.05
CA ILE A 280 -9.90 -14.43 -22.42
C ILE A 280 -9.80 -15.95 -22.39
N LEU A 281 -8.89 -16.50 -21.59
CA LEU A 281 -8.71 -17.94 -21.45
C LEU A 281 -9.92 -18.63 -20.84
N VAL A 282 -10.43 -18.10 -19.73
CA VAL A 282 -11.64 -18.61 -19.08
C VAL A 282 -12.82 -18.55 -20.05
N PHE A 283 -13.01 -17.45 -20.77
CA PHE A 283 -14.07 -17.31 -21.76
C PHE A 283 -13.97 -18.37 -22.87
N ASN A 284 -12.78 -18.57 -23.45
CA ASN A 284 -12.56 -19.57 -24.51
C ASN A 284 -12.77 -21.01 -24.01
N ARG A 285 -12.35 -21.32 -22.78
CA ARG A 285 -12.53 -22.64 -22.17
C ARG A 285 -14.00 -22.93 -21.92
N LEU A 286 -14.74 -21.99 -21.33
CA LEU A 286 -16.18 -22.10 -21.13
C LEU A 286 -16.93 -22.31 -22.45
N ARG A 287 -16.57 -21.56 -23.50
CA ARG A 287 -17.18 -21.72 -24.84
C ARG A 287 -16.91 -23.08 -25.48
N SER A 288 -15.75 -23.67 -25.21
CA SER A 288 -15.37 -24.99 -25.74
C SER A 288 -15.81 -26.16 -24.86
N GLY A 289 -16.52 -25.91 -23.75
CA GLY A 289 -16.89 -26.94 -22.77
C GLY A 289 -15.69 -27.52 -21.99
N SER A 290 -14.52 -26.90 -22.12
CA SER A 290 -13.33 -27.25 -21.34
C SER A 290 -13.46 -26.56 -19.97
N GLY A 291 -13.30 -27.28 -18.88
CA GLY A 291 -13.38 -26.69 -17.53
C GLY A 291 -12.48 -25.46 -17.39
N ALA A 292 -13.00 -24.37 -16.81
CA ALA A 292 -12.36 -23.04 -16.76
C ALA A 292 -10.91 -23.07 -16.21
N PHE A 293 -10.65 -23.95 -15.24
CA PHE A 293 -9.39 -24.03 -14.50
C PHE A 293 -8.46 -25.16 -14.96
N LYS A 294 -8.64 -25.71 -16.17
CA LYS A 294 -7.68 -26.67 -16.73
C LYS A 294 -6.38 -25.97 -17.11
N ALA A 295 -5.24 -26.56 -16.77
CA ALA A 295 -3.94 -26.08 -17.25
C ALA A 295 -3.87 -26.18 -18.79
N GLY A 296 -3.33 -25.15 -19.45
CA GLY A 296 -3.20 -25.07 -20.90
C GLY A 296 -2.01 -24.21 -21.33
N ARG A 297 -1.47 -24.48 -22.53
CA ARG A 297 -0.37 -23.70 -23.15
C ARG A 297 -0.88 -22.49 -23.94
N ASP A 298 -2.06 -22.01 -23.61
CA ASP A 298 -2.78 -20.97 -24.31
C ASP A 298 -2.48 -19.56 -23.76
N HIS A 299 -1.62 -19.42 -22.75
CA HIS A 299 -1.21 -18.13 -22.22
C HIS A 299 -0.45 -17.27 -23.23
N ILE A 300 -0.59 -15.95 -23.12
CA ILE A 300 0.07 -14.99 -24.01
C ILE A 300 1.58 -15.21 -24.10
N HIS A 301 2.22 -15.60 -23.00
CA HIS A 301 3.66 -15.82 -22.95
C HIS A 301 4.09 -17.08 -23.72
N HIS A 302 3.25 -18.13 -23.73
CA HIS A 302 3.46 -19.30 -24.57
C HIS A 302 3.21 -18.98 -26.04
N ILE A 303 2.18 -18.18 -26.36
CA ILE A 303 1.92 -17.73 -27.74
C ILE A 303 3.12 -16.94 -28.27
N LEU A 304 3.69 -16.04 -27.46
CA LEU A 304 4.88 -15.29 -27.87
C LEU A 304 6.08 -16.21 -28.13
N PHE A 305 6.35 -17.19 -27.26
CA PHE A 305 7.45 -18.13 -27.47
C PHE A 305 7.22 -19.07 -28.67
N ASP A 306 6.02 -19.61 -28.81
CA ASP A 306 5.74 -20.69 -29.75
C ASP A 306 5.41 -20.16 -31.16
N ARG A 307 4.90 -18.91 -31.28
CA ARG A 307 4.37 -18.34 -32.54
C ARG A 307 5.05 -17.08 -33.04
N THR A 308 6.10 -16.62 -32.37
CA THR A 308 6.92 -15.51 -32.86
C THR A 308 8.38 -15.91 -32.93
N SER A 309 9.24 -15.10 -33.55
CA SER A 309 10.69 -15.32 -33.56
C SER A 309 11.38 -14.93 -32.25
N LEU A 310 10.61 -14.56 -31.21
CA LEU A 310 11.15 -14.17 -29.92
C LEU A 310 11.70 -15.38 -29.17
N SER A 311 12.87 -15.22 -28.56
CA SER A 311 13.53 -16.26 -27.77
C SER A 311 14.25 -15.66 -26.55
N GLY A 312 14.68 -16.53 -25.64
CA GLY A 312 15.35 -16.12 -24.40
C GLY A 312 14.48 -15.21 -23.54
N TYR A 313 15.00 -14.04 -23.16
CA TYR A 313 14.30 -13.06 -22.32
C TYR A 313 13.38 -12.11 -23.09
N ALA A 314 13.28 -12.21 -24.42
CA ALA A 314 12.55 -11.23 -25.20
C ALA A 314 11.03 -11.18 -24.88
N PRO A 315 10.29 -12.30 -24.76
CA PRO A 315 8.88 -12.26 -24.36
C PRO A 315 8.67 -11.64 -22.97
N LEU A 316 9.59 -11.91 -22.04
CA LEU A 316 9.60 -11.32 -20.70
C LEU A 316 9.70 -9.79 -20.79
N VAL A 317 10.70 -9.27 -21.50
CA VAL A 317 10.92 -7.82 -21.64
C VAL A 317 9.73 -7.13 -22.31
N VAL A 318 9.16 -7.74 -23.36
CA VAL A 318 7.98 -7.21 -24.05
C VAL A 318 6.79 -7.10 -23.09
N LEU A 319 6.48 -8.17 -22.36
CA LEU A 319 5.35 -8.21 -21.44
C LEU A 319 5.54 -7.27 -20.25
N LEU A 320 6.75 -7.17 -19.68
CA LEU A 320 7.03 -6.24 -18.58
C LEU A 320 6.98 -4.78 -19.04
N SER A 321 7.52 -4.48 -20.23
CA SER A 321 7.44 -3.12 -20.80
C SER A 321 5.99 -2.72 -21.10
N ALA A 322 5.20 -3.66 -21.63
CA ALA A 322 3.77 -3.45 -21.85
C ALA A 322 3.01 -3.27 -20.51
N SER A 323 3.33 -4.06 -19.48
CA SER A 323 2.75 -3.93 -18.14
C SER A 323 3.00 -2.55 -17.56
N LEU A 324 4.23 -2.05 -17.67
CA LEU A 324 4.60 -0.72 -17.19
C LEU A 324 3.91 0.39 -17.99
N ALA A 325 3.88 0.26 -19.32
CA ALA A 325 3.19 1.23 -20.19
C ALA A 325 1.69 1.30 -19.89
N LEU A 326 1.03 0.17 -19.67
CA LEU A 326 -0.39 0.12 -19.30
C LEU A 326 -0.63 0.71 -17.91
N GLY A 327 0.24 0.42 -16.93
CA GLY A 327 0.17 1.02 -15.61
C GLY A 327 0.34 2.55 -15.64
N LEU A 328 1.32 3.05 -16.39
CA LEU A 328 1.51 4.49 -16.62
C LEU A 328 0.31 5.11 -17.35
N THR A 329 -0.28 4.39 -18.31
CA THR A 329 -1.52 4.83 -18.98
C THR A 329 -2.64 5.00 -17.96
N GLY A 330 -2.85 4.03 -17.07
CA GLY A 330 -3.81 4.13 -15.97
C GLY A 330 -3.58 5.36 -15.09
N ILE A 331 -2.33 5.62 -14.69
CA ILE A 331 -1.96 6.81 -13.90
C ILE A 331 -2.23 8.11 -14.67
N THR A 332 -1.96 8.16 -15.97
CA THR A 332 -2.28 9.35 -16.75
C THR A 332 -3.80 9.56 -16.82
N LEU A 333 -4.57 8.52 -17.11
CA LEU A 333 -6.03 8.58 -17.17
C LEU A 333 -6.66 8.95 -15.82
N GLU A 334 -6.00 8.62 -14.71
CA GLU A 334 -6.38 9.05 -13.35
C GLU A 334 -6.59 10.56 -13.27
N ASN A 335 -5.70 11.33 -13.89
CA ASN A 335 -5.65 12.78 -13.76
C ASN A 335 -6.41 13.53 -14.86
N PHE A 336 -6.64 12.90 -16.02
CA PHE A 336 -7.16 13.58 -17.21
C PHE A 336 -8.56 13.15 -17.64
N VAL A 337 -9.05 12.02 -17.14
CA VAL A 337 -10.28 11.39 -17.66
C VAL A 337 -11.18 10.91 -16.52
N SER A 338 -12.50 10.95 -16.72
CA SER A 338 -13.47 10.40 -15.76
C SER A 338 -13.27 8.89 -15.58
N ALA A 339 -13.78 8.34 -14.47
CA ALA A 339 -13.58 6.93 -14.15
C ALA A 339 -14.29 6.02 -15.16
N GLU A 340 -15.46 6.44 -15.63
CA GLU A 340 -16.28 5.74 -16.62
C GLU A 340 -15.58 5.71 -17.97
N ALA A 341 -15.04 6.84 -18.41
CA ALA A 341 -14.30 6.92 -19.67
C ALA A 341 -12.99 6.12 -19.59
N SER A 342 -12.29 6.14 -18.43
CA SER A 342 -11.14 5.26 -18.19
C SER A 342 -11.54 3.77 -18.25
N LEU A 343 -12.68 3.40 -17.68
CA LEU A 343 -13.20 2.03 -17.70
C LEU A 343 -13.55 1.59 -19.12
N LEU A 344 -14.19 2.45 -19.91
CA LEU A 344 -14.48 2.18 -21.32
C LEU A 344 -13.20 1.99 -22.14
N LEU A 345 -12.19 2.84 -21.92
CA LEU A 345 -10.88 2.69 -22.57
C LEU A 345 -10.17 1.39 -22.14
N PHE A 346 -10.27 1.00 -20.87
CA PHE A 346 -9.73 -0.26 -20.38
C PHE A 346 -10.39 -1.45 -21.09
N VAL A 347 -11.72 -1.47 -21.17
CA VAL A 347 -12.48 -2.52 -21.87
C VAL A 347 -12.14 -2.56 -23.36
N ALA A 348 -12.09 -1.41 -24.03
CA ALA A 348 -11.72 -1.31 -25.44
C ALA A 348 -10.29 -1.82 -25.71
N SER A 349 -9.35 -1.48 -24.83
CA SER A 349 -7.96 -1.96 -24.89
C SER A 349 -7.89 -3.48 -24.69
N GLY A 350 -8.73 -4.04 -23.79
CA GLY A 350 -8.87 -5.48 -23.60
C GLY A 350 -9.35 -6.22 -24.85
N PHE A 351 -10.31 -5.65 -25.59
CA PHE A 351 -10.70 -6.20 -26.90
C PHE A 351 -9.56 -6.13 -27.92
N GLY A 352 -8.81 -5.02 -27.95
CA GLY A 352 -7.60 -4.89 -28.76
C GLY A 352 -6.56 -5.97 -28.44
N PHE A 353 -6.32 -6.22 -27.15
CA PHE A 353 -5.45 -7.28 -26.67
C PHE A 353 -5.93 -8.67 -27.10
N ALA A 354 -7.24 -8.95 -27.03
CA ALA A 354 -7.82 -10.20 -27.50
C ALA A 354 -7.60 -10.42 -29.01
N ILE A 355 -7.79 -9.37 -29.83
CA ILE A 355 -7.55 -9.43 -31.28
C ILE A 355 -6.06 -9.66 -31.57
N LEU A 356 -5.16 -8.96 -30.87
CA LEU A 356 -3.73 -9.15 -30.99
C LEU A 356 -3.35 -10.60 -30.67
N ARG A 357 -3.84 -11.14 -29.55
CA ARG A 357 -3.60 -12.52 -29.14
C ARG A 357 -4.07 -13.52 -30.18
N LEU A 358 -5.25 -13.32 -30.78
CA LEU A 358 -5.75 -14.18 -31.86
C LEU A 358 -4.86 -14.12 -33.12
N LYS A 359 -4.39 -12.93 -33.50
CA LYS A 359 -3.47 -12.77 -34.63
C LYS A 359 -2.14 -13.48 -34.39
N LEU A 360 -1.56 -13.33 -33.20
CA LEU A 360 -0.32 -14.01 -32.82
C LEU A 360 -0.49 -15.54 -32.76
N ALA A 361 -1.66 -16.03 -32.36
CA ALA A 361 -1.93 -17.48 -32.37
C ALA A 361 -2.13 -18.06 -33.78
N ALA A 362 -2.49 -17.21 -34.76
CA ALA A 362 -2.73 -17.60 -36.14
C ALA A 362 -1.47 -17.53 -37.03
N SER A 363 -0.46 -16.76 -36.64
CA SER A 363 0.90 -16.83 -37.21
C SER A 363 1.63 -18.10 -36.80
#